data_AF-A0A8C0ARP9-F1
#
_entry.id   AF-A0A8C0ARP9-F1
#
_cell.length_a   1.000
_cell.length_b   1.000
_cell.length_c   1.000
_cell.angle_alpha   90.00
_cell.angle_beta   90.00
_cell.angle_gamma   90.00
#
_symmetry.space_group_name_H-M   'P 1'
#
loop_
_entity.id
_entity.type
_entity.pdbx_description
1 polymer ?
#
loop_
_entity_poly.entity_id
_entity_poly.type
_entity_poly.pdbx_seq_one_letter_code
_entity_poly.pdbx_strand_id
1 'polypeptide(L)'
;MTLLTHLLACTFGTGSWVAINGLWVELPLLVTVLPEQWDLPSYITIIIQMANVGPLFVTLMHRFRPGLLKEVAVIYVVVSVGV
;
A
#
# COMPACT_ATOMS: atom_id res chain seq x y z
N MET A 1 11.50 -24.38 0.53
CA MET A 1 10.54 -23.60 -0.27
C MET A 1 9.94 -22.45 0.54
N THR A 2 9.44 -22.71 1.75
CA THR A 2 8.78 -21.71 2.62
C THR A 2 9.69 -20.55 3.08
N LEU A 3 10.97 -20.80 3.36
CA LEU A 3 11.90 -19.75 3.77
C LEU A 3 12.15 -18.71 2.67
N LEU A 4 12.34 -19.18 1.44
CA LEU A 4 12.57 -18.30 0.28
C LEU A 4 11.34 -17.44 -0.01
N THR A 5 10.14 -18.01 0.07
CA THR A 5 8.90 -17.25 -0.11
C THR A 5 8.69 -16.21 0.97
N HIS A 6 9.02 -16.51 2.23
CA HIS A 6 8.96 -15.52 3.31
C HIS A 6 10.01 -14.41 3.13
N LEU A 7 11.23 -14.75 2.72
CA LEU A 7 12.27 -13.75 2.43
C LEU A 7 11.83 -12.80 1.30
N LEU A 8 11.31 -13.34 0.20
CA LEU A 8 10.82 -12.55 -0.93
C LEU A 8 9.64 -11.66 -0.52
N ALA A 9 8.70 -12.18 0.28
CA ALA A 9 7.59 -11.39 0.80
C ALA A 9 8.07 -10.26 1.73
N CYS A 10 9.05 -10.55 2.60
CA CYS A 10 9.65 -9.54 3.48
C CYS A 10 10.39 -8.47 2.69
N THR A 11 11.22 -8.82 1.71
CA THR A 11 11.97 -7.84 0.91
C THR A 11 11.06 -7.02 0.00
N PHE A 12 10.00 -7.61 -0.55
CA PHE A 12 9.00 -6.90 -1.33
C PHE A 12 8.22 -5.89 -0.46
N GLY A 13 7.78 -6.33 0.73
CA GLY A 13 7.08 -5.46 1.68
C GLY A 13 7.96 -4.32 2.19
N THR A 14 9.21 -4.60 2.56
CA THR A 14 10.14 -3.57 3.01
C THR A 14 10.52 -2.62 1.88
N GLY A 15 10.75 -3.11 0.66
CA GLY A 15 11.06 -2.27 -0.51
C GLY A 15 9.95 -1.26 -0.81
N SER A 16 8.69 -1.69 -0.78
CA SER A 16 7.53 -0.81 -0.97
C SER A 16 7.46 0.28 0.11
N TRP A 17 7.73 -0.08 1.37
CA TRP A 17 7.72 0.87 2.48
C TRP A 17 8.90 1.84 2.47
N VAL A 18 10.09 1.37 2.13
CA VAL A 18 11.31 2.19 2.02
C VAL A 18 11.15 3.26 0.95
N ALA A 19 10.53 2.94 -0.19
CA ALA A 19 10.27 3.92 -1.25
C ALA A 19 9.38 5.08 -0.75
N ILE A 20 8.30 4.78 -0.03
CA ILE A 20 7.41 5.79 0.56
C ILE A 20 8.17 6.67 1.56
N ASN A 21 8.96 6.06 2.45
CA ASN A 21 9.72 6.82 3.44
C ASN A 21 10.82 7.69 2.79
N GLY A 22 11.46 7.20 1.73
CA GLY A 22 12.43 7.99 0.94
C GLY A 22 11.78 9.24 0.35
N LEU A 23 10.61 9.10 -0.28
CA LEU A 23 9.83 10.23 -0.79
C LEU A 23 9.46 11.23 0.32
N TRP A 24 9.10 10.74 1.51
CA TRP A 24 8.79 11.60 2.66
C TRP A 24 9.98 12.40 3.19
N VAL A 25 11.19 11.83 3.15
CA VAL A 25 12.42 12.54 3.56
C VAL A 25 12.80 13.61 2.54
N GLU A 26 12.56 13.36 1.25
CA GLU A 26 12.87 14.30 0.17
C GLU A 26 11.80 15.38 -0.04
N LEU A 27 10.57 15.13 0.44
CA LEU A 27 9.41 16.01 0.30
C LEU A 27 9.66 17.47 0.74
N PRO A 28 10.27 17.76 1.90
CA PRO A 28 10.58 19.13 2.33
C PRO A 28 11.51 19.88 1.38
N LEU A 29 12.39 19.17 0.68
CA LEU A 29 13.27 19.75 -0.34
C LEU A 29 12.49 20.03 -1.63
N LEU A 30 11.62 19.12 -2.05
CA LEU A 30 10.77 19.27 -3.23
C LEU A 30 9.77 20.45 -3.12
N VAL A 31 9.18 20.64 -1.94
CA VAL A 31 8.20 21.70 -1.65
C VAL A 31 8.75 23.11 -1.96
N THR A 32 10.07 23.30 -1.86
CA THR A 32 10.71 24.61 -2.12
C THR A 32 10.90 24.93 -3.60
N VAL A 33 10.83 23.92 -4.48
CA VAL A 33 11.14 24.05 -5.91
C VAL A 33 9.89 23.87 -6.77
N LEU A 34 8.95 23.01 -6.36
CA LEU A 34 7.75 22.73 -7.15
C LEU A 34 6.68 23.81 -6.99
N PRO A 35 5.93 24.11 -8.06
CA PRO A 35 4.87 25.12 -8.05
C PRO A 35 3.66 24.72 -7.19
N GLU A 36 3.60 23.47 -6.73
CA GLU A 36 2.54 22.88 -5.90
C GLU A 36 2.79 23.01 -4.39
N GLN A 37 4.01 23.40 -3.99
CA GLN A 37 4.45 23.57 -2.60
C GLN A 37 3.88 22.50 -1.64
N TRP A 38 3.15 22.92 -0.60
CA TRP A 38 2.62 22.04 0.46
C TRP A 38 1.38 21.25 0.06
N ASP A 39 0.81 21.49 -1.12
CA ASP A 39 -0.29 20.67 -1.63
C ASP A 39 0.20 19.28 -2.01
N LEU A 40 1.47 19.17 -2.43
CA LEU A 40 2.12 17.92 -2.83
C LEU A 40 2.15 16.86 -1.68
N PRO A 41 2.68 17.15 -0.47
CA PRO A 41 2.59 16.22 0.66
C PRO A 41 1.15 15.94 1.09
N SER A 42 0.23 16.89 0.90
CA SER A 42 -1.19 16.71 1.21
C SER A 42 -1.83 15.65 0.29
N TYR A 43 -1.56 15.71 -1.02
CA TYR A 43 -2.00 14.69 -1.97
C TYR A 43 -1.40 13.31 -1.68
N ILE A 44 -0.09 13.24 -1.41
CA ILE A 44 0.61 11.99 -1.05
C ILE A 44 -0.01 11.35 0.20
N THR A 45 -0.29 12.15 1.23
CA THR A 45 -0.92 11.67 2.47
C THR A 45 -2.29 11.05 2.17
N ILE A 46 -3.14 11.73 1.38
CA ILE A 46 -4.46 11.22 1.03
C ILE A 46 -4.35 9.90 0.25
N ILE A 47 -3.44 9.81 -0.72
CA ILE A 47 -3.22 8.60 -1.52
C ILE A 47 -2.77 7.42 -0.64
N ILE A 48 -1.84 7.64 0.29
CA ILE A 48 -1.37 6.60 1.22
C ILE A 48 -2.51 6.14 2.14
N GLN A 49 -3.32 7.06 2.65
CA GLN A 49 -4.47 6.70 3.49
C GLN A 49 -5.54 5.94 2.69
N MET A 50 -5.76 6.31 1.43
CA MET A 50 -6.65 5.58 0.51
C MET A 50 -6.14 4.16 0.22
N ALA A 51 -4.83 3.95 0.12
CA ALA A 51 -4.26 2.61 -0.03
C ALA A 51 -4.58 1.67 1.15
N ASN A 52 -4.68 2.21 2.37
CA ASN A 52 -5.07 1.44 3.56
C ASN A 52 -6.55 1.02 3.56
N VAL A 53 -7.41 1.60 2.72
CA VAL A 53 -8.82 1.22 2.59
C VAL A 53 -8.96 -0.20 2.04
N GLY A 54 -8.03 -0.66 1.18
CA GLY A 54 -8.06 -2.02 0.61
C GLY A 54 -7.99 -3.12 1.68
N PRO A 55 -6.93 -3.17 2.51
CA PRO A 55 -6.83 -4.13 3.62
C PRO A 55 -7.98 -4.01 4.63
N LEU A 56 -8.41 -2.78 4.93
CA LEU A 56 -9.54 -2.54 5.82
C LEU A 56 -10.84 -3.14 5.28
N PHE A 57 -11.11 -2.95 3.98
CA PHE A 57 -12.27 -3.51 3.30
C PHE A 57 -12.26 -5.05 3.33
N VAL A 58 -11.11 -5.67 3.01
CA VAL A 58 -10.95 -7.14 3.09
C VAL A 58 -11.23 -7.65 4.51
N THR A 59 -10.70 -6.96 5.52
CA THR A 59 -10.90 -7.32 6.94
C THR A 59 -12.35 -7.18 7.38
N LEU A 60 -13.01 -6.07 7.01
CA LEU A 60 -14.43 -5.83 7.33
C LEU A 60 -15.33 -6.87 6.66
N MET A 61 -15.09 -7.19 5.39
CA MET A 61 -15.86 -8.23 4.71
C MET A 61 -15.69 -9.61 5.36
N HIS A 62 -14.48 -9.96 5.79
CA HIS A 62 -14.24 -11.18 6.55
C HIS A 62 -14.99 -11.19 7.89
N ARG A 63 -15.08 -10.03 8.56
CA ARG A 63 -15.80 -9.88 9.84
C ARG A 63 -17.33 -9.96 9.69
N PHE A 64 -17.90 -9.35 8.65
CA PHE A 64 -19.35 -9.30 8.46
C PHE A 64 -19.93 -10.53 7.75
N ARG A 65 -19.16 -11.22 6.90
CA ARG A 65 -19.62 -12.38 6.14
C ARG A 65 -18.51 -13.45 6.03
N PRO A 66 -18.18 -14.16 7.12
CA PRO A 66 -17.21 -15.25 7.08
C PRO A 66 -17.75 -16.38 6.20
N GLY A 67 -17.24 -16.50 4.97
CA GLY A 67 -17.62 -17.54 3.99
C GLY A 67 -18.06 -17.06 2.61
N LEU A 68 -18.37 -15.76 2.43
CA LEU A 68 -18.70 -15.21 1.10
C LEU A 68 -17.45 -14.87 0.27
N LEU A 69 -16.35 -14.54 0.95
CA LEU A 69 -15.08 -14.27 0.30
C LEU A 69 -14.27 -15.57 0.19
N LYS A 70 -14.20 -16.13 -1.01
CA LYS A 70 -13.16 -17.12 -1.33
C LYS A 70 -11.82 -16.39 -1.34
N GLU A 71 -10.95 -16.69 -0.39
CA GLU A 71 -9.59 -16.11 -0.30
C GLU A 71 -8.86 -16.16 -1.64
N VAL A 72 -8.99 -17.27 -2.37
CA VAL A 72 -8.42 -17.43 -3.72
C VAL A 72 -8.92 -16.34 -4.68
N ALA A 73 -10.23 -16.05 -4.71
CA ALA A 73 -10.78 -15.02 -5.59
C ALA A 73 -10.32 -13.62 -5.18
N VAL A 74 -10.22 -13.34 -3.88
CA VAL A 74 -9.72 -12.06 -3.37
C VAL A 74 -8.24 -11.88 -3.72
N ILE A 75 -7.42 -12.91 -3.55
CA ILE A 75 -6.00 -12.89 -3.92
C ILE A 75 -5.85 -12.65 -5.42
N TYR A 76 -6.60 -13.35 -6.28
CA TYR A 76 -6.54 -13.14 -7.72
C TYR A 76 -7.01 -11.73 -8.14
N VAL A 77 -8.05 -11.19 -7.49
CA VAL A 77 -8.49 -9.81 -7.75
C VAL A 77 -7.40 -8.81 -7.35
N VAL A 78 -6.83 -8.95 -6.15
CA VAL A 78 -5.74 -8.08 -5.67
C VAL A 78 -4.53 -8.12 -6.61
N VAL A 79 -4.12 -9.32 -7.02
CA VAL A 79 -3.00 -9.51 -7.97
C VAL A 79 -3.34 -8.94 -9.36
N SER A 80 -4.57 -9.13 -9.85
CA SER A 80 -4.98 -8.62 -11.17
C SER A 80 -5.11 -7.10 -11.24
N VAL A 81 -5.46 -6.46 -10.12
CA VAL A 81 -5.56 -4.99 -9.99
C VAL A 81 -4.18 -4.35 -9.91
N GLY A 82 -3.12 -5.13 -9.70
CA GLY A 82 -1.73 -4.65 -9.77
C GLY A 82 -1.08 -4.41 -8.41
N VAL A 83 -1.19 -5.39 -7.51
CA VAL A 83 -0.23 -5.59 -6.41
C VAL A 83 0.59 -6.84 -6.71
#